data_AF-A0A1H1NG55-F1
#
_entry.id   AF-A0A1H1NG55-F1
#
_cell.length_a   1.000
_cell.length_b   1.000
_cell.length_c   1.000
_cell.angle_alpha   90.00
_cell.angle_beta   90.00
_cell.angle_gamma   90.00
#
_symmetry.space_group_name_H-M   'P 1'
#
loop_
_entity.id
_entity.type
_entity.pdbx_description
1 polymer ?
#
loop_
_entity_poly.entity_id
_entity_poly.type
_entity_poly.pdbx_seq_one_letter_code
_entity_poly.pdbx_strand_id
1 'polypeptide(L)'
;MRTEARIILLSLVLVRSVTAQDAALIRRGREVYIAEGCIHCHSQYVRPGTADEDRWGPALPLPEIERQRPPLFGNRRQGPDLQNVGTRRTGEWQRLHLQAPRAVTPGSRMPSYAHLFGPGPANDGEALLAYLASLGTAAPPDQTEARR
;
A
#
# COMPACT_ATOMS: atom_id res chain seq x y z
N MET A 1 22.31 -0.98 -53.93
CA MET A 1 22.71 -0.21 -52.74
C MET A 1 21.48 -0.07 -51.85
N ARG A 2 21.33 -0.95 -50.85
CA ARG A 2 20.19 -0.96 -49.91
C ARG A 2 20.66 -0.32 -48.61
N THR A 3 20.02 0.79 -48.23
CA THR A 3 20.31 1.52 -47.00
C THR A 3 19.51 0.87 -45.87
N GLU A 4 20.19 0.17 -44.97
CA GLU A 4 19.59 -0.47 -43.79
C GLU A 4 19.28 0.60 -42.74
N ALA A 5 17.99 0.88 -42.50
CA ALA A 5 17.52 1.76 -41.44
C ALA A 5 17.53 1.00 -40.10
N ARG A 6 18.41 1.39 -39.20
CA ARG A 6 18.47 0.87 -37.82
C ARG A 6 17.30 1.44 -37.01
N ILE A 7 16.27 0.63 -36.80
CA ILE A 7 15.19 0.90 -35.85
C ILE A 7 15.71 0.60 -34.44
N ILE A 8 15.97 1.64 -33.65
CA ILE A 8 16.24 1.51 -32.22
C ILE A 8 14.89 1.42 -31.51
N LEU A 9 14.55 0.22 -31.03
CA LEU A 9 13.35 -0.03 -30.24
C LEU A 9 13.54 0.55 -28.83
N LEU A 10 13.12 1.80 -28.64
CA LEU A 10 13.08 2.45 -27.33
C LEU A 10 11.91 1.83 -26.54
N SER A 11 12.21 0.87 -25.66
CA SER A 11 11.26 0.30 -24.72
C SER A 11 10.75 1.38 -23.76
N LEU A 12 9.57 1.94 -24.07
CA LEU A 12 8.78 2.77 -23.15
C LEU A 12 8.36 1.89 -21.97
N VAL A 13 9.08 1.99 -20.84
CA VAL A 13 8.51 1.60 -19.55
C VAL A 13 7.45 2.65 -19.23
N LEU A 14 6.19 2.30 -19.48
CA LEU A 14 5.05 3.14 -19.13
C LEU A 14 4.91 3.16 -17.61
N VAL A 15 5.61 4.06 -16.92
CA VAL A 15 5.33 4.36 -15.51
C VAL A 15 3.92 4.95 -15.48
N ARG A 16 2.92 4.13 -15.12
CA ARG A 16 1.53 4.58 -15.01
C ARG A 16 1.49 5.67 -13.93
N SER A 17 1.24 6.90 -14.35
CA SER A 17 0.96 8.01 -13.45
C SER A 17 -0.35 7.73 -12.70
N VAL A 18 -0.30 7.84 -11.36
CA VAL A 18 -1.48 7.76 -10.48
C VAL A 18 -2.46 8.87 -10.90
N THR A 19 -3.66 8.50 -11.32
CA THR A 19 -4.70 9.44 -11.74
C THR A 19 -5.39 10.10 -10.53
N ALA A 20 -6.16 11.17 -10.74
CA ALA A 20 -6.97 11.78 -9.68
C ALA A 20 -7.98 10.79 -9.06
N GLN A 21 -8.47 9.84 -9.86
CA GLN A 21 -9.36 8.77 -9.42
C GLN A 21 -8.62 7.74 -8.54
N ASP A 22 -7.37 7.41 -8.89
CA ASP A 22 -6.51 6.56 -8.06
C ASP A 22 -6.20 7.24 -6.71
N ALA A 23 -5.94 8.55 -6.71
CA ALA A 23 -5.69 9.32 -5.49
C ALA A 23 -6.90 9.34 -4.53
N ALA A 24 -8.12 9.52 -5.06
CA ALA A 24 -9.34 9.46 -4.25
C ALA A 24 -9.56 8.06 -3.64
N LEU A 25 -9.32 7.00 -4.43
CA LEU A 25 -9.46 5.63 -3.98
C LEU A 25 -8.42 5.27 -2.90
N ILE A 26 -7.18 5.71 -3.06
CA ILE A 26 -6.11 5.56 -2.05
C ILE A 26 -6.47 6.28 -0.74
N ARG A 27 -7.00 7.51 -0.81
CA ARG A 27 -7.46 8.23 0.39
C ARG A 27 -8.58 7.47 1.10
N ARG A 28 -9.58 6.99 0.36
CA ARG A 28 -10.64 6.15 0.94
C ARG A 28 -10.07 4.88 1.57
N GLY A 29 -9.12 4.22 0.92
CA GLY A 29 -8.47 3.02 1.47
C GLY A 29 -7.70 3.28 2.76
N ARG A 30 -7.09 4.46 2.88
CA ARG A 30 -6.45 4.89 4.14
C ARG A 30 -7.48 5.09 5.25
N GLU A 31 -8.64 5.69 4.94
CA GLU A 31 -9.73 5.81 5.91
C GLU A 31 -10.22 4.44 6.38
N VAL A 32 -10.41 3.50 5.44
CA VAL A 32 -10.78 2.11 5.75
C VAL A 32 -9.72 1.45 6.63
N TYR A 33 -8.43 1.60 6.31
CA TYR A 33 -7.33 1.08 7.13
C TYR A 33 -7.39 1.58 8.59
N ILE A 34 -7.74 2.85 8.78
CA ILE A 34 -7.90 3.46 10.10
C ILE A 34 -9.16 2.93 10.78
N ALA A 35 -10.30 2.91 10.09
CA ALA A 35 -11.59 2.47 10.62
C ALA A 35 -11.59 1.00 11.04
N GLU A 36 -10.91 0.14 10.30
CA GLU A 36 -10.75 -1.29 10.58
C GLU A 36 -9.67 -1.58 11.65
N GLY A 37 -9.01 -0.54 12.18
CA GLY A 37 -8.06 -0.65 13.28
C GLY A 37 -6.76 -1.39 12.93
N CYS A 38 -6.40 -1.47 11.64
CA CYS A 38 -5.23 -2.22 11.16
C CYS A 38 -3.92 -1.79 11.87
N ILE A 39 -3.82 -0.51 12.24
CA ILE A 39 -2.69 0.09 12.98
C ILE A 39 -2.41 -0.58 14.34
N HIS A 40 -3.39 -1.25 14.95
CA HIS A 40 -3.19 -1.94 16.24
C HIS A 40 -2.34 -3.22 16.12
N CYS A 41 -2.21 -3.75 14.90
CA CYS A 41 -1.42 -4.94 14.60
C CYS A 41 -0.22 -4.65 13.72
N HIS A 42 -0.32 -3.62 12.87
CA HIS A 42 0.66 -3.30 11.83
C HIS A 42 1.20 -1.88 11.96
N SER A 43 2.53 -1.76 11.96
CA SER A 43 3.21 -0.49 11.79
C SER A 43 3.31 -0.10 10.32
N GLN A 44 3.42 1.20 10.05
CA GLN A 44 3.91 1.74 8.77
C GLN A 44 5.09 2.65 9.03
N TYR A 45 6.10 2.10 9.70
CA TYR A 45 7.32 2.80 10.05
C TYR A 45 8.48 1.81 10.15
N VAL A 46 9.24 1.69 9.07
CA VAL A 46 10.53 0.99 9.06
C VAL A 46 11.54 1.89 9.74
N ARG A 47 12.20 1.36 10.77
CA ARG A 47 13.19 2.11 11.56
C ARG A 47 14.52 2.24 10.77
N PRO A 48 14.98 3.45 10.43
CA PRO A 48 16.21 3.65 9.67
C PRO A 48 17.45 3.08 10.38
N GLY A 49 18.36 2.45 9.63
CA GLY A 49 19.62 1.93 10.17
C GLY A 49 19.48 0.70 11.07
N THR A 50 18.37 -0.04 10.94
CA THR A 50 18.11 -1.27 11.72
C THR A 50 17.80 -2.44 10.78
N ALA A 51 17.77 -3.65 11.32
CA ALA A 51 17.36 -4.85 10.58
C ALA A 51 15.91 -4.80 10.02
N ASP A 52 15.12 -3.76 10.35
CA ASP A 52 13.85 -3.50 9.68
C ASP A 52 14.04 -3.26 8.18
N GLU A 53 15.12 -2.60 7.77
CA GLU A 53 15.35 -2.26 6.36
C GLU A 53 15.59 -3.51 5.51
N ASP A 54 16.36 -4.47 6.03
CA ASP A 54 16.57 -5.77 5.39
C ASP A 54 15.26 -6.59 5.33
N ARG A 55 14.42 -6.47 6.35
CA ARG A 55 13.21 -7.30 6.49
C ARG A 55 12.03 -6.74 5.70
N TRP A 56 11.83 -5.43 5.72
CA TRP A 56 10.62 -4.74 5.27
C TRP A 56 10.89 -3.71 4.17
N GLY A 57 12.14 -3.53 3.74
CA GLY A 57 12.52 -2.55 2.72
C GLY A 57 12.92 -1.20 3.31
N PRO A 58 13.30 -0.24 2.46
CA PRO A 58 13.91 1.02 2.89
C PRO A 58 13.00 1.84 3.81
N ALA A 59 13.60 2.59 4.73
CA ALA A 59 12.89 3.56 5.53
C ALA A 59 12.45 4.78 4.70
N LEU A 60 11.29 5.35 5.02
CA LEU A 60 10.87 6.62 4.44
C LEU A 60 11.67 7.77 5.07
N PRO A 61 12.04 8.80 4.29
CA PRO A 61 12.60 10.03 4.86
C PRO A 61 11.63 10.66 5.86
N LEU A 62 12.17 11.22 6.95
CA LEU A 62 11.37 11.88 8.01
C LEU A 62 10.36 12.92 7.47
N PRO A 63 10.70 13.78 6.48
CA PRO A 63 9.72 14.74 5.96
C PRO A 63 8.48 14.08 5.31
N GLU A 64 8.59 12.87 4.78
CA GLU A 64 7.45 12.17 4.18
C GLU A 64 6.50 11.62 5.24
N ILE A 65 7.09 11.11 6.30
CA ILE A 65 6.43 10.70 7.53
C ILE A 65 5.69 11.90 8.14
N GLU A 66 6.34 13.04 8.26
CA GLU A 66 5.79 14.27 8.85
C GLU A 66 4.66 14.89 8.03
N ARG A 67 4.51 14.56 6.74
CA ARG A 67 3.36 14.98 5.92
C ARG A 67 2.10 14.15 6.17
N GLN A 68 2.23 12.98 6.79
CA GLN A 68 1.07 12.13 7.06
C GLN A 68 0.15 12.74 8.13
N ARG A 69 -1.16 12.66 7.89
CA ARG A 69 -2.20 13.15 8.81
C ARG A 69 -3.33 12.11 8.92
N PRO A 70 -3.55 11.49 10.09
CA PRO A 70 -2.56 11.33 11.17
C PRO A 70 -1.39 10.43 10.71
N PRO A 71 -0.20 10.49 11.33
CA PRO A 71 0.85 9.51 11.07
C PRO A 71 0.43 8.10 11.51
N LEU A 72 0.78 7.07 10.71
CA LEU A 72 0.41 5.67 10.96
C LEU A 72 1.59 4.79 11.39
N PHE A 73 2.48 5.30 12.25
CA PHE A 73 3.66 4.55 12.69
C PHE A 73 3.31 3.21 13.33
N GLY A 74 2.17 3.14 14.03
CA GLY A 74 1.81 2.01 14.89
C GLY A 74 2.69 1.95 16.14
N ASN A 75 2.17 1.34 17.20
CA ASN A 75 2.89 1.16 18.47
C ASN A 75 3.10 -0.32 18.83
N ARG A 76 2.58 -1.24 18.01
CA ARG A 76 2.71 -2.69 18.15
C ARG A 76 2.90 -3.33 16.78
N ARG A 77 3.57 -4.48 16.77
CA ARG A 77 3.82 -5.31 15.58
C ARG A 77 3.42 -6.75 15.85
N GLN A 78 2.12 -6.99 15.87
CA GLN A 78 1.58 -8.35 15.91
C GLN A 78 1.66 -8.99 14.51
N GLY A 79 1.47 -8.17 13.47
CA GLY A 79 1.77 -8.50 12.09
C GLY A 79 3.02 -7.77 11.57
N PRO A 80 3.41 -8.03 10.30
CA PRO A 80 4.52 -7.34 9.63
C PRO A 80 4.32 -5.83 9.54
N ASP A 81 5.42 -5.09 9.36
CA ASP A 81 5.35 -3.70 8.93
C ASP A 81 4.83 -3.60 7.48
N LEU A 82 4.02 -2.58 7.20
CA LEU A 82 3.34 -2.40 5.92
C LEU A 82 3.85 -1.21 5.11
N GLN A 83 4.84 -0.43 5.59
CA GLN A 83 5.32 0.79 4.92
C GLN A 83 5.67 0.57 3.44
N ASN A 84 6.20 -0.62 3.10
CA ASN A 84 6.56 -1.00 1.74
C ASN A 84 5.79 -2.24 1.24
N VAL A 85 4.57 -2.49 1.73
CA VAL A 85 3.85 -3.72 1.35
C VAL A 85 3.49 -3.79 -0.13
N GLY A 86 3.27 -2.64 -0.79
CA GLY A 86 2.94 -2.54 -2.20
C GLY A 86 4.05 -3.04 -3.13
N THR A 87 5.32 -2.96 -2.71
CA THR A 87 6.45 -3.53 -3.47
C THR A 87 6.71 -4.99 -3.13
N ARG A 88 6.13 -5.50 -2.04
CA ARG A 88 6.43 -6.84 -1.48
C ARG A 88 5.35 -7.87 -1.74
N ARG A 89 4.10 -7.46 -1.99
CA ARG A 89 2.96 -8.37 -2.16
C ARG A 89 2.09 -7.92 -3.32
N THR A 90 1.73 -8.87 -4.19
CA THR A 90 0.81 -8.63 -5.31
C THR A 90 -0.59 -8.27 -4.81
N GLY A 91 -1.34 -7.50 -5.59
CA GLY A 91 -2.73 -7.14 -5.24
C GLY A 91 -3.62 -8.36 -5.04
N GLU A 92 -3.42 -9.42 -5.83
CA GLU A 92 -4.12 -10.69 -5.67
C GLU A 92 -3.83 -11.35 -4.32
N TRP A 93 -2.55 -11.44 -3.93
CA TRP A 93 -2.18 -11.98 -2.63
C TRP A 93 -2.81 -11.15 -1.50
N GLN A 94 -2.79 -9.82 -1.62
CA GLN A 94 -3.37 -8.94 -0.61
C GLN A 94 -4.89 -9.13 -0.49
N ARG A 95 -5.61 -9.26 -1.60
CA ARG A 95 -7.06 -9.55 -1.59
C ARG A 95 -7.36 -10.88 -0.90
N LEU A 96 -6.68 -11.95 -1.30
CA LEU A 96 -6.85 -13.27 -0.69
C LEU A 96 -6.47 -13.26 0.79
N HIS A 97 -5.41 -12.54 1.16
CA HIS A 97 -4.99 -12.43 2.56
C HIS A 97 -6.01 -11.66 3.41
N LEU A 98 -6.62 -10.59 2.90
CA LEU A 98 -7.67 -9.86 3.62
C LEU A 98 -8.94 -10.70 3.78
N GLN A 99 -9.36 -11.42 2.73
CA GLN A 99 -10.56 -12.25 2.77
C GLN A 99 -10.37 -13.50 3.64
N ALA A 100 -9.24 -14.20 3.49
CA ALA A 100 -8.95 -15.45 4.19
C ALA A 100 -7.47 -15.52 4.62
N PRO A 101 -7.05 -14.81 5.68
CA PRO A 101 -5.64 -14.69 6.05
C PRO A 101 -4.96 -16.04 6.29
N ARG A 102 -5.69 -16.99 6.85
CA ARG A 102 -5.20 -18.34 7.17
C ARG A 102 -5.08 -19.25 5.94
N ALA A 103 -5.70 -18.90 4.82
CA ALA A 103 -5.59 -19.66 3.58
C ALA A 103 -4.24 -19.45 2.88
N VAL A 104 -3.68 -18.24 2.95
CA VAL A 104 -2.38 -17.90 2.32
C VAL A 104 -1.23 -17.75 3.33
N THR A 105 -1.56 -17.58 4.61
CA THR A 105 -0.59 -17.53 5.71
C THR A 105 -1.07 -18.46 6.84
N PRO A 106 -0.72 -19.76 6.79
CA PRO A 106 -1.09 -20.71 7.84
C PRO A 106 -0.66 -20.24 9.23
N GLY A 107 -1.55 -20.35 10.22
CA GLY A 107 -1.31 -19.87 11.59
C GLY A 107 -1.43 -18.36 11.78
N SER A 108 -1.85 -17.59 10.76
CA SER A 108 -2.12 -16.16 10.92
C SER A 108 -3.17 -15.89 12.00
N ARG A 109 -2.88 -14.92 12.87
CA ARG A 109 -3.83 -14.40 13.88
C ARG A 109 -4.66 -13.22 13.35
N MET A 110 -4.43 -12.79 12.11
CA MET A 110 -5.16 -11.69 11.51
C MET A 110 -6.65 -12.05 11.36
N PRO A 111 -7.59 -11.16 11.73
CA PRO A 111 -9.01 -11.30 11.44
C PRO A 111 -9.27 -11.38 9.93
N SER A 112 -10.40 -11.97 9.55
CA SER A 112 -10.88 -11.87 8.16
C SER A 112 -11.58 -10.52 7.97
N TYR A 113 -11.32 -9.89 6.84
CA TYR A 113 -11.96 -8.65 6.38
C TYR A 113 -12.81 -8.90 5.13
N ALA A 114 -13.34 -10.11 4.97
CA ALA A 114 -14.16 -10.47 3.81
C ALA A 114 -15.41 -9.58 3.67
N HIS A 115 -15.90 -8.98 4.77
CA HIS A 115 -17.04 -8.06 4.76
C HIS A 115 -16.81 -6.81 3.90
N LEU A 116 -15.54 -6.41 3.69
CA LEU A 116 -15.19 -5.26 2.86
C LEU A 116 -15.37 -5.51 1.36
N PHE A 117 -15.51 -6.77 0.95
CA PHE A 117 -15.64 -7.19 -0.46
C PHE A 117 -17.06 -7.61 -0.85
N GLY A 118 -18.04 -7.38 0.02
CA GLY A 118 -19.44 -7.68 -0.23
C GLY A 118 -20.14 -6.64 -1.12
N PRO A 119 -21.39 -6.93 -1.56
CA PRO A 119 -22.19 -5.98 -2.31
C PRO A 119 -22.54 -4.77 -1.42
N GLY A 120 -22.04 -3.59 -1.79
CA GLY A 120 -22.28 -2.34 -1.07
C GLY A 120 -21.74 -1.14 -1.86
N PRO A 121 -22.23 0.08 -1.58
CA PRO A 121 -21.95 1.25 -2.40
C PRO A 121 -20.49 1.77 -2.32
N ALA A 122 -19.71 1.33 -1.33
CA ALA A 122 -18.42 1.97 -0.99
C ALA A 122 -17.17 1.27 -1.57
N ASN A 123 -17.25 0.03 -2.09
CA ASN A 123 -16.10 -0.74 -2.58
C ASN A 123 -14.88 -0.67 -1.62
N ASP A 124 -15.10 -0.70 -0.31
CA ASP A 124 -14.07 -0.42 0.70
C ASP A 124 -12.90 -1.40 0.63
N GLY A 125 -13.15 -2.65 0.25
CA GLY A 125 -12.09 -3.63 0.00
C GLY A 125 -11.17 -3.22 -1.16
N GLU A 126 -11.72 -2.71 -2.26
CA GLU A 126 -10.93 -2.22 -3.40
C GLU A 126 -10.16 -0.94 -3.04
N ALA A 127 -10.78 -0.06 -2.26
CA ALA A 127 -10.12 1.13 -1.74
C ALA A 127 -8.92 0.75 -0.85
N LEU A 128 -9.12 -0.17 0.10
CA LEU A 128 -8.06 -0.66 0.98
C LEU A 128 -6.93 -1.30 0.18
N LEU A 129 -7.24 -2.10 -0.84
CA LEU A 129 -6.24 -2.69 -1.74
C LEU A 129 -5.43 -1.62 -2.49
N ALA A 130 -6.09 -0.58 -3.01
CA ALA A 130 -5.41 0.52 -3.69
C ALA A 130 -4.46 1.26 -2.74
N TYR A 131 -4.89 1.51 -1.49
CA TYR A 131 -4.05 2.11 -0.47
C TYR A 131 -2.82 1.25 -0.17
N LEU A 132 -3.00 -0.04 0.13
CA LEU A 132 -1.88 -0.93 0.44
C LEU A 132 -0.91 -1.11 -0.75
N ALA A 133 -1.43 -1.12 -1.98
CA ALA A 133 -0.61 -1.16 -3.20
C ALA A 133 0.22 0.13 -3.39
N SER A 134 -0.28 1.28 -2.93
CA SER A 134 0.46 2.56 -2.98
C SER A 134 1.65 2.62 -1.99
N LEU A 135 1.66 1.78 -0.96
CA LEU A 135 2.69 1.82 0.08
C LEU A 135 4.04 1.31 -0.46
N GLY A 136 5.04 2.20 -0.48
CA GLY A 136 6.40 1.93 -0.96
C GLY A 136 6.59 2.03 -2.48
N THR A 137 5.55 2.36 -3.24
CA THR A 137 5.59 2.44 -4.72
C THR A 137 5.56 3.88 -5.26
N ALA A 138 5.08 4.84 -4.47
CA ALA A 138 5.15 6.29 -4.73
C ALA A 138 4.99 7.05 -3.39
N ALA A 139 5.35 8.34 -3.37
CA ALA A 139 5.00 9.19 -2.23
C ALA A 139 3.47 9.19 -2.05
N PRO A 140 2.93 9.04 -0.83
CA PRO A 140 1.49 9.06 -0.60
C PRO A 140 0.89 10.35 -1.18
N PRO A 141 -0.32 10.32 -1.76
CA PRO A 141 -0.98 11.53 -2.24
C PRO A 141 -1.07 12.54 -1.10
N ASP A 142 -0.92 13.83 -1.43
CA ASP A 142 -0.96 14.90 -0.43
C ASP A 142 -2.23 14.80 0.41
N GLN A 143 -2.03 14.69 1.73
CA GLN A 143 -3.10 14.55 2.73
C GLN A 143 -3.54 15.92 3.28
N THR A 144 -2.96 17.02 2.79
CA THR A 144 -3.18 18.39 3.32
C THR A 144 -4.57 18.95 2.96
N GLU A 145 -5.20 18.45 1.88
CA GLU A 145 -6.50 18.96 1.41
C GLU A 145 -7.73 18.40 2.13
N ALA A 146 -7.60 17.34 2.94
CA ALA A 146 -8.75 16.66 3.57
C ALA A 146 -9.44 17.44 4.71
N ARG A 147 -9.19 18.76 4.84
CA ARG A 147 -9.66 19.60 5.95
C ARG A 147 -10.51 20.82 5.53
N ARG A 148 -11.19 20.75 4.38
CA ARG A 148 -12.25 21.70 4.03
C ARG A 148 -13.59 21.01 3.90
#